data_AF-A0A7V8XE74-F1
#
_entry.id   AF-A0A7V8XE74-F1
#
_cell.length_a   1.000
_cell.length_b   1.000
_cell.length_c   1.000
_cell.angle_alpha   90.00
_cell.angle_beta   90.00
_cell.angle_gamma   90.00
#
_symmetry.space_group_name_H-M   'P 1'
#
loop_
_entity.id
_entity.type
_entity.pdbx_description
1 polymer ?
#
loop_
_entity_poly.entity_id
_entity_poly.type
_entity_poly.pdbx_seq_one_letter_code
_entity_poly.pdbx_strand_id
1 'polypeptide(L)'
;MTLDAFQLGEAVEHRGIVVTPLFPRLDPVASYITLDEALPRGLEITETSDSGSVPELFVHNPTDSKVLLYDGEELVGAKQNRILNVSVLVGAGAKLPIPVSCVEQGRWHRLSDTFASAPHISNSGLRRSKAAMLAAQPLARGVAQGAVWDDIQAKQTRMGVRSATAANRDTFEAHAAGLRALEGAFTFTSGQCGAVLALGDDVCLDAVSRPDAFALLWPKLRAGYLLDALERLDGRATSSERISAFVDSVGEARATRGPSAGLGEDLRLRGKGVIGS
;
A
#
# COMPACT_ATOMS: atom_id res chain seq x y z
N MET A 1 -15.70 -13.71 -0.08
CA MET A 1 -14.81 -13.30 1.02
C MET A 1 -15.75 -12.73 2.06
N THR A 2 -16.02 -13.43 3.15
CA THR A 2 -16.96 -12.94 4.16
C THR A 2 -16.19 -12.03 5.11
N LEU A 3 -16.65 -10.78 5.26
CA LEU A 3 -16.10 -9.84 6.25
C LEU A 3 -16.34 -10.25 7.70
N ASP A 4 -16.99 -11.39 7.93
CA ASP A 4 -16.93 -12.15 9.19
C ASP A 4 -15.49 -12.47 9.64
N ALA A 5 -14.48 -12.22 8.81
CA ALA A 5 -13.07 -12.32 9.19
C ALA A 5 -12.62 -11.20 10.14
N PHE A 6 -13.30 -10.05 10.19
CA PHE A 6 -12.85 -8.89 10.97
C PHE A 6 -13.93 -8.29 11.87
N GLN A 7 -13.48 -7.67 12.95
CA GLN A 7 -14.28 -6.87 13.87
C GLN A 7 -13.77 -5.42 13.84
N LEU A 8 -14.69 -4.46 13.72
CA LEU A 8 -14.40 -3.04 13.91
C LEU A 8 -14.12 -2.75 15.39
N GLY A 9 -13.06 -2.01 15.65
CA GLY A 9 -12.78 -1.42 16.96
C GLY A 9 -13.42 -0.06 17.16
N GLU A 10 -12.97 0.64 18.21
CA GLU A 10 -13.36 2.02 18.48
C GLU A 10 -12.71 2.97 17.48
N ALA A 11 -13.53 3.76 16.79
CA ALA A 11 -13.05 4.75 15.83
C ALA A 11 -12.38 5.92 16.56
N VAL A 12 -11.21 6.34 16.06
CA VAL A 12 -10.54 7.55 16.53
C VAL A 12 -10.75 8.66 15.50
N GLU A 13 -11.26 9.79 15.96
CA GLU A 13 -11.40 11.02 15.15
C GLU A 13 -10.38 12.06 15.61
N HIS A 14 -9.70 12.67 14.65
CA HIS A 14 -8.88 13.86 14.89
C HIS A 14 -8.82 14.72 13.62
N ARG A 15 -9.27 15.98 13.72
CA ARG A 15 -9.25 16.96 12.62
C ARG A 15 -9.99 16.49 11.37
N GLY A 16 -11.14 15.85 11.54
CA GLY A 16 -11.97 15.32 10.45
C GLY A 16 -11.48 14.00 9.86
N ILE A 17 -10.34 13.48 10.32
CA ILE A 17 -9.78 12.19 9.94
C ILE A 17 -10.35 11.15 10.89
N VAL A 18 -10.95 10.09 10.35
CA VAL A 18 -11.44 8.96 11.16
C VAL A 18 -10.65 7.71 10.80
N VAL A 19 -10.09 7.05 11.81
CA VAL A 19 -9.44 5.75 11.67
C VAL A 19 -10.13 4.75 12.59
N THR A 20 -10.64 3.66 12.03
CA THR A 20 -11.23 2.56 12.79
C THR A 20 -10.33 1.33 12.69
N PRO A 21 -9.74 0.83 13.79
CA PRO A 21 -8.92 -0.37 13.75
C PRO A 21 -9.77 -1.61 13.45
N LEU A 22 -9.16 -2.59 12.81
CA LEU A 22 -9.76 -3.90 12.53
C LEU A 22 -9.03 -4.98 13.34
N PHE A 23 -9.80 -5.88 13.94
CA PHE A 23 -9.30 -7.04 14.69
C PHE A 23 -9.71 -8.34 14.01
N PRO A 24 -8.86 -9.37 14.02
CA PRO A 24 -9.20 -10.65 13.41
C PRO A 24 -10.26 -11.37 14.24
N ARG A 25 -11.25 -11.97 13.58
CA ARG A 25 -12.20 -12.94 14.17
C ARG A 25 -11.76 -14.38 13.97
N LEU A 26 -10.75 -14.59 13.13
CA LEU A 26 -10.23 -15.89 12.73
C LEU A 26 -8.72 -15.91 12.94
N ASP A 27 -8.19 -17.07 13.33
CA ASP A 27 -6.76 -17.24 13.47
C ASP A 27 -6.06 -17.24 12.09
N PRO A 28 -4.93 -16.52 11.94
CA PRO A 28 -4.19 -16.53 10.69
C PRO A 28 -3.60 -17.91 10.40
N VAL A 29 -3.98 -18.49 9.27
CA VAL A 29 -3.44 -19.77 8.79
C VAL A 29 -2.14 -19.62 7.98
N ALA A 30 -1.91 -18.43 7.40
CA ALA A 30 -0.73 -18.17 6.59
C ALA A 30 0.43 -17.64 7.46
N SER A 31 1.55 -18.33 7.45
CA SER A 31 2.81 -17.85 8.06
C SER A 31 3.66 -17.10 7.02
N TYR A 32 4.03 -15.87 7.34
CA TYR A 32 4.89 -14.99 6.54
C TYR A 32 5.48 -13.88 7.42
N ILE A 33 6.52 -13.23 6.92
CA ILE A 33 7.10 -12.00 7.46
C ILE A 33 6.91 -10.84 6.48
N THR A 34 7.06 -9.61 6.94
CA THR A 34 6.96 -8.40 6.11
C THR A 34 8.24 -8.12 5.30
N LEU A 35 8.15 -7.22 4.31
CA LEU A 35 9.31 -6.72 3.57
C LEU A 35 10.40 -6.18 4.51
N ASP A 36 10.03 -5.37 5.51
CA ASP A 36 10.97 -4.73 6.43
C ASP A 36 11.69 -5.72 7.35
N GLU A 37 11.06 -6.86 7.65
CA GLU A 37 11.73 -7.95 8.36
C GLU A 37 12.64 -8.78 7.46
N ALA A 38 12.26 -8.94 6.19
CA ALA A 38 12.93 -9.83 5.25
C ALA A 38 14.21 -9.22 4.66
N LEU A 39 14.22 -7.92 4.36
CA LEU A 39 15.39 -7.19 3.85
C LEU A 39 16.66 -7.41 4.72
N PRO A 40 16.65 -7.17 6.05
CA PRO A 40 17.83 -7.41 6.88
C PRO A 40 18.21 -8.90 7.03
N ARG A 41 17.32 -9.83 6.62
CA ARG A 41 17.56 -11.28 6.64
C ARG A 41 18.07 -11.81 5.29
N GLY A 42 18.32 -10.93 4.32
CA GLY A 42 18.91 -11.28 3.02
C GLY A 42 17.92 -11.37 1.87
N LEU A 43 16.66 -10.95 2.02
CA LEU A 43 15.81 -10.70 0.85
C LEU A 43 16.45 -9.63 -0.02
N GLU A 44 16.54 -9.90 -1.31
CA GLU A 44 17.07 -8.96 -2.30
C GLU A 44 15.99 -8.63 -3.32
N ILE A 45 15.85 -7.33 -3.63
CA ILE A 45 15.07 -6.86 -4.77
C ILE A 45 16.01 -6.07 -5.67
N THR A 46 16.02 -6.41 -6.96
CA THR A 46 16.93 -5.82 -7.96
C THR A 46 16.19 -5.44 -9.23
N GLU A 47 16.86 -4.68 -10.09
CA GLU A 47 16.47 -4.57 -11.50
C GLU A 47 16.52 -5.96 -12.17
N THR A 48 15.72 -6.18 -13.21
CA THR A 48 15.71 -7.44 -13.97
C THR A 48 16.92 -7.64 -14.88
N SER A 49 17.66 -6.56 -15.17
CA SER A 49 18.89 -6.56 -15.95
C SER A 49 19.69 -5.28 -15.69
N ASP A 50 20.92 -5.19 -16.22
CA ASP A 50 21.73 -3.97 -16.16
C ASP A 50 21.08 -2.79 -16.88
N SER A 51 20.33 -3.03 -17.96
CA SER A 51 19.51 -2.01 -18.62
C SER A 51 18.30 -1.62 -17.78
N GLY A 52 17.83 -2.51 -16.91
CA GLY A 52 16.59 -2.38 -16.15
C GLY A 52 15.35 -2.60 -17.02
N SER A 53 14.22 -2.81 -16.36
CA SER A 53 12.89 -2.86 -16.97
C SER A 53 11.94 -2.09 -16.07
N VAL A 54 11.34 -1.02 -16.58
CA VAL A 54 10.49 -0.14 -15.74
C VAL A 54 9.35 -0.89 -15.05
N PRO A 55 8.55 -1.73 -15.73
CA PRO A 55 7.35 -2.31 -15.13
C PRO A 55 7.60 -3.55 -14.26
N GLU A 56 8.85 -3.97 -14.08
CA GLU A 56 9.17 -5.23 -13.40
C GLU A 56 10.49 -5.17 -12.64
N LEU A 57 10.47 -5.63 -11.39
CA LEU A 57 11.67 -5.92 -10.60
C LEU A 57 11.82 -7.43 -10.40
N PHE A 58 12.99 -7.85 -9.95
CA PHE A 58 13.26 -9.23 -9.59
C PHE A 58 13.43 -9.36 -8.07
N VAL A 59 12.72 -10.29 -7.44
CA VAL A 59 12.90 -10.61 -6.02
C VAL A 59 13.58 -11.96 -5.86
N HIS A 60 14.52 -12.02 -4.92
CA HIS A 60 15.17 -13.22 -4.45
C HIS A 60 14.97 -13.34 -2.94
N ASN A 61 14.25 -14.37 -2.52
CA ASN A 61 14.05 -14.70 -1.11
C ASN A 61 14.90 -15.93 -0.74
N PRO A 62 16.14 -15.76 -0.24
CA PRO A 62 16.96 -16.89 0.21
C PRO A 62 16.55 -17.41 1.60
N THR A 63 15.58 -16.77 2.27
CA THR A 63 15.17 -17.16 3.63
C THR A 63 14.27 -18.40 3.60
N ASP A 64 14.06 -18.97 4.79
CA ASP A 64 13.14 -20.08 5.04
C ASP A 64 11.68 -19.64 5.25
N SER A 65 11.43 -18.32 5.24
CA SER A 65 10.15 -17.71 5.54
C SER A 65 9.49 -17.19 4.27
N LYS A 66 8.16 -17.25 4.19
CA LYS A 66 7.42 -16.54 3.14
C LYS A 66 7.47 -15.05 3.42
N VAL A 67 7.54 -14.23 2.39
CA VAL A 67 7.62 -12.76 2.51
C VAL A 67 6.42 -12.12 1.84
N LEU A 68 5.68 -11.31 2.59
CA LEU A 68 4.62 -10.47 2.04
C LEU A 68 5.22 -9.15 1.55
N LEU A 69 5.13 -8.94 0.25
CA LEU A 69 5.33 -7.65 -0.40
C LEU A 69 3.95 -7.00 -0.54
N TYR A 70 3.67 -5.92 0.17
CA TYR A 70 2.33 -5.34 0.27
C TYR A 70 2.07 -4.32 -0.85
N ASP A 71 0.86 -4.34 -1.43
CA ASP A 71 0.45 -3.39 -2.46
C ASP A 71 0.75 -1.93 -2.04
N GLY A 72 1.48 -1.22 -2.89
CA GLY A 72 1.76 0.20 -2.71
C GLY A 72 2.91 0.53 -1.78
N GLU A 73 3.64 -0.47 -1.24
CA GLU A 73 4.96 -0.19 -0.66
C GLU A 73 5.87 0.41 -1.73
N GLU A 74 6.57 1.49 -1.36
CA GLU A 74 7.58 2.10 -2.22
C GLU A 74 8.95 1.48 -1.97
N LEU A 75 9.56 1.03 -3.05
CA LEU A 75 10.90 0.49 -3.15
C LEU A 75 11.81 1.60 -3.67
N VAL A 76 12.83 1.96 -2.89
CA VAL A 76 13.71 3.10 -3.15
C VAL A 76 15.14 2.65 -3.50
N GLY A 77 15.80 3.38 -4.39
CA GLY A 77 17.16 3.08 -4.84
C GLY A 77 17.22 2.67 -6.31
N ALA A 78 18.16 1.78 -6.64
CA ALA A 78 18.41 1.29 -8.01
C ALA A 78 18.39 2.43 -9.04
N LYS A 79 17.69 2.30 -10.18
CA LYS A 79 17.63 3.35 -11.21
C LYS A 79 16.55 4.41 -11.00
N GLN A 80 15.39 4.01 -10.50
CA GLN A 80 14.30 4.91 -10.09
C GLN A 80 13.47 4.20 -9.01
N ASN A 81 12.78 4.95 -8.16
CA ASN A 81 11.88 4.35 -7.19
C ASN A 81 10.70 3.63 -7.88
N ARG A 82 10.16 2.60 -7.21
CA ARG A 82 9.06 1.77 -7.69
C ARG A 82 8.00 1.61 -6.61
N ILE A 83 6.74 1.46 -6.98
CA ILE A 83 5.69 0.97 -6.08
C ILE A 83 5.22 -0.40 -6.53
N LEU A 84 4.90 -1.27 -5.57
CA LEU A 84 4.31 -2.57 -5.85
C LEU A 84 2.90 -2.41 -6.44
N ASN A 85 2.64 -3.11 -7.54
CA ASN A 85 1.35 -3.01 -8.23
C ASN A 85 0.25 -3.87 -7.60
N VAL A 86 0.63 -4.95 -6.92
CA VAL A 86 -0.24 -5.89 -6.21
C VAL A 86 0.50 -6.43 -4.99
N SER A 87 -0.23 -6.98 -4.03
CA SER A 87 0.38 -7.75 -2.93
C SER A 87 0.92 -9.08 -3.47
N VAL A 88 2.14 -9.46 -3.10
CA VAL A 88 2.81 -10.70 -3.53
C VAL A 88 3.31 -11.47 -2.32
N LEU A 89 2.88 -12.72 -2.19
CA LEU A 89 3.43 -13.64 -1.19
C LEU A 89 4.58 -14.45 -1.80
N VAL A 90 5.80 -14.01 -1.57
CA VAL A 90 7.02 -14.65 -2.09
C VAL A 90 7.33 -15.90 -1.25
N GLY A 91 7.48 -17.05 -1.91
CA GLY A 91 7.83 -18.30 -1.24
C GLY A 91 9.25 -18.29 -0.66
N ALA A 92 9.49 -19.14 0.34
CA ALA A 92 10.83 -19.42 0.85
C ALA A 92 11.72 -20.00 -0.27
N GLY A 93 12.97 -19.55 -0.37
CA GLY A 93 13.90 -19.95 -1.43
C GLY A 93 13.53 -19.47 -2.85
N ALA A 94 12.45 -18.70 -3.01
CA ALA A 94 11.92 -18.36 -4.32
C ALA A 94 12.69 -17.22 -5.00
N LYS A 95 12.69 -17.26 -6.34
CA LYS A 95 13.13 -16.19 -7.22
C LYS A 95 12.05 -15.94 -8.25
N LEU A 96 11.53 -14.72 -8.32
CA LEU A 96 10.42 -14.39 -9.22
C LEU A 96 10.39 -12.91 -9.61
N PRO A 97 9.83 -12.57 -10.78
CA PRO A 97 9.55 -11.19 -11.13
C PRO A 97 8.33 -10.64 -10.36
N ILE A 98 8.37 -9.36 -10.00
CA ILE A 98 7.25 -8.65 -9.35
C ILE A 98 6.81 -7.44 -10.19
N PRO A 99 5.49 -7.25 -10.40
CA PRO A 99 4.98 -6.13 -11.17
C PRO A 99 5.05 -4.84 -10.34
N VAL A 100 5.59 -3.78 -10.96
CA VAL A 100 5.75 -2.47 -10.31
C VAL A 100 5.37 -1.33 -11.24
N SER A 101 5.19 -0.15 -10.66
CA SER A 101 5.11 1.12 -11.39
C SER A 101 6.21 2.06 -10.92
N CYS A 102 6.83 2.79 -11.85
CA CYS A 102 7.79 3.83 -11.52
C CYS A 102 7.13 5.03 -10.88
N VAL A 103 7.73 5.52 -9.80
CA VAL A 103 7.26 6.70 -9.04
C VAL A 103 8.33 7.79 -8.95
N GLU A 104 9.29 7.78 -9.88
CA GLU A 104 10.36 8.77 -9.99
C GLU A 104 10.76 8.95 -11.46
N GLN A 105 9.96 9.71 -12.21
CA GLN A 105 10.08 9.82 -13.67
C GLN A 105 11.42 10.40 -14.15
N GLY A 106 11.94 11.40 -13.42
CA GLY A 106 13.07 12.24 -13.84
C GLY A 106 14.46 11.67 -13.54
N ARG A 107 14.56 10.49 -12.91
CA ARG A 107 15.84 9.82 -12.64
C ARG A 107 15.98 8.56 -13.48
N TRP A 108 17.07 8.42 -14.23
CA TRP A 108 17.44 7.17 -14.90
C TRP A 108 18.94 6.89 -14.76
N HIS A 109 19.41 6.81 -13.51
CA HIS A 109 20.78 6.42 -13.19
C HIS A 109 20.80 5.62 -11.89
N ARG A 110 21.75 4.69 -11.79
CA ARG A 110 21.86 3.75 -10.66
C ARG A 110 22.40 4.46 -9.41
N LEU A 111 21.68 4.37 -8.29
CA LEU A 111 22.12 4.81 -6.96
C LEU A 111 22.60 3.65 -6.08
N SER A 112 22.09 2.45 -6.31
CA SER A 112 22.41 1.21 -5.58
C SER A 112 22.16 0.00 -6.47
N ASP A 113 22.64 -1.18 -6.07
CA ASP A 113 22.34 -2.43 -6.78
C ASP A 113 21.01 -3.06 -6.36
N THR A 114 20.58 -2.79 -5.13
CA THR A 114 19.35 -3.31 -4.54
C THR A 114 18.39 -2.18 -4.17
N PHE A 115 17.11 -2.54 -4.03
CA PHE A 115 16.09 -1.66 -3.47
C PHE A 115 16.00 -1.80 -1.95
N ALA A 116 15.76 -0.66 -1.29
CA ALA A 116 15.33 -0.61 0.10
C ALA A 116 13.84 -0.28 0.19
N SER A 117 13.29 -0.42 1.38
CA SER A 117 11.89 -0.08 1.68
C SER A 117 11.76 1.36 2.17
N ALA A 118 10.79 2.10 1.64
CA ALA A 118 10.48 3.46 2.10
C ALA A 118 9.76 3.43 3.47
N PRO A 119 9.84 4.49 4.29
CA PRO A 119 9.11 4.57 5.56
C PRO A 119 7.61 4.88 5.38
N HIS A 120 7.05 4.69 4.19
CA HIS A 120 5.67 4.97 3.84
C HIS A 120 5.14 3.99 2.80
N ILE A 121 3.81 3.84 2.77
CA ILE A 121 3.06 3.25 1.66
C ILE A 121 2.40 4.39 0.89
N SER A 122 2.25 4.23 -0.43
CA SER A 122 1.56 5.21 -1.27
C SER A 122 0.19 5.59 -0.71
N ASN A 123 -0.15 6.87 -0.86
CA ASN A 123 -1.41 7.41 -0.39
C ASN A 123 -2.62 6.71 -1.04
N SER A 124 -3.75 6.70 -0.32
CA SER A 124 -4.95 5.95 -0.72
C SER A 124 -5.48 6.35 -2.10
N GLY A 125 -5.38 7.64 -2.46
CA GLY A 125 -5.76 8.14 -3.79
C GLY A 125 -4.95 7.50 -4.93
N LEU A 126 -3.62 7.43 -4.79
CA LEU A 126 -2.74 6.81 -5.79
C LEU A 126 -3.01 5.31 -5.90
N ARG A 127 -3.17 4.62 -4.75
CA ARG A 127 -3.49 3.18 -4.72
C ARG A 127 -4.84 2.88 -5.38
N ARG A 128 -5.86 3.72 -5.15
CA ARG A 128 -7.18 3.61 -5.80
C ARG A 128 -7.09 3.74 -7.32
N SER A 129 -6.38 4.77 -7.81
CA SER A 129 -6.19 5.01 -9.25
C SER A 129 -5.46 3.84 -9.92
N LYS A 130 -4.35 3.38 -9.31
CA LYS A 130 -3.62 2.19 -9.75
C LYS A 130 -4.50 0.93 -9.75
N ALA A 131 -5.26 0.69 -8.68
CA ALA A 131 -6.17 -0.45 -8.59
C ALA A 131 -7.27 -0.41 -9.67
N ALA A 132 -7.75 0.78 -10.05
CA ALA A 132 -8.69 0.96 -11.17
C ALA A 132 -8.08 0.58 -12.51
N MET A 133 -6.84 1.01 -12.77
CA MET A 133 -6.13 0.69 -14.00
C MET A 133 -5.82 -0.80 -14.15
N LEU A 134 -5.51 -1.46 -13.02
CA LEU A 134 -5.12 -2.87 -12.98
C LEU A 134 -6.30 -3.84 -12.74
N ALA A 135 -7.53 -3.33 -12.63
CA ALA A 135 -8.68 -4.13 -12.21
C ALA A 135 -8.95 -5.36 -13.09
N ALA A 136 -8.73 -5.24 -14.41
CA ALA A 136 -8.97 -6.33 -15.35
C ALA A 136 -7.74 -7.24 -15.56
N GLN A 137 -6.54 -6.70 -15.39
CA GLN A 137 -5.29 -7.42 -15.61
C GLN A 137 -4.25 -6.99 -14.55
N PRO A 138 -4.32 -7.56 -13.33
CA PRO A 138 -3.51 -7.12 -12.19
C PRO A 138 -2.01 -7.22 -12.41
N LEU A 139 -1.59 -8.21 -13.20
CA LEU A 139 -0.19 -8.48 -13.55
C LEU A 139 0.23 -7.79 -14.85
N ALA A 140 -0.62 -6.96 -15.47
CA ALA A 140 -0.27 -6.27 -16.70
C ALA A 140 0.84 -5.25 -16.46
N ARG A 141 1.86 -5.30 -17.31
CA ARG A 141 3.04 -4.46 -17.23
C ARG A 141 2.76 -3.09 -17.86
N GLY A 142 3.16 -2.02 -17.18
CA GLY A 142 3.13 -0.65 -17.71
C GLY A 142 1.74 0.00 -17.83
N VAL A 143 0.65 -0.74 -17.63
CA VAL A 143 -0.73 -0.23 -17.78
C VAL A 143 -1.00 0.96 -16.85
N ALA A 144 -0.50 0.92 -15.62
CA ALA A 144 -0.71 1.98 -14.63
C ALA A 144 0.33 3.12 -14.73
N GLN A 145 1.37 3.02 -15.56
CA GLN A 145 2.54 3.90 -15.47
C GLN A 145 2.23 5.38 -15.69
N GLY A 146 1.47 5.69 -16.75
CA GLY A 146 1.08 7.07 -17.06
C GLY A 146 0.21 7.67 -15.95
N ALA A 147 -0.84 6.95 -15.55
CA ALA A 147 -1.75 7.38 -14.48
C ALA A 147 -1.02 7.61 -13.14
N VAL A 148 -0.05 6.75 -12.80
CA VAL A 148 0.77 6.90 -11.59
C VAL A 148 1.60 8.18 -11.64
N TRP A 149 2.22 8.52 -12.77
CA TRP A 149 2.95 9.77 -12.92
C TRP A 149 2.03 10.99 -12.86
N ASP A 150 0.89 10.95 -13.55
CA ASP A 150 -0.09 12.03 -13.54
C ASP A 150 -0.62 12.30 -12.12
N ASP A 151 -0.90 11.24 -11.35
CA ASP A 151 -1.35 11.35 -9.97
C ASP A 151 -0.29 11.95 -9.05
N ILE A 152 0.98 11.54 -9.19
CA ILE A 152 2.10 12.11 -8.42
C ILE A 152 2.27 13.59 -8.74
N GLN A 153 2.30 13.96 -10.03
CA GLN A 153 2.43 15.35 -10.45
C GLN A 153 1.25 16.21 -9.97
N ALA A 154 0.02 15.69 -10.07
CA ALA A 154 -1.17 16.38 -9.60
C ALA A 154 -1.14 16.56 -8.07
N LYS A 155 -0.74 15.54 -7.32
CA LYS A 155 -0.58 15.59 -5.85
C LYS A 155 0.48 16.61 -5.45
N GLN A 156 1.67 16.56 -6.06
CA GLN A 156 2.74 17.53 -5.83
C GLN A 156 2.28 18.97 -6.13
N THR A 157 1.55 19.17 -7.22
CA THR A 157 0.98 20.48 -7.57
C THR A 157 0.02 20.99 -6.50
N ARG A 158 -0.95 20.18 -6.07
CA ARG A 158 -1.93 20.56 -5.02
C ARG A 158 -1.26 20.82 -3.68
N MET A 159 -0.20 20.09 -3.36
CA MET A 159 0.55 20.20 -2.10
C MET A 159 1.74 21.18 -2.17
N GLY A 160 1.91 21.90 -3.28
CA GLY A 160 2.97 22.91 -3.45
C GLY A 160 4.39 22.36 -3.41
N VAL A 161 4.60 21.10 -3.79
CA VAL A 161 5.90 20.42 -3.76
C VAL A 161 6.60 20.56 -5.11
N ARG A 162 7.86 20.97 -5.11
CA ARG A 162 8.74 20.93 -6.29
C ARG A 162 9.71 19.76 -6.15
N SER A 163 9.64 18.82 -7.09
CA SER A 163 10.51 17.65 -7.13
C SER A 163 11.37 17.69 -8.39
N ALA A 164 12.69 17.55 -8.24
CA ALA A 164 13.61 17.54 -9.39
C ALA A 164 13.45 16.29 -10.25
N THR A 165 13.07 15.16 -9.65
CA THR A 165 12.93 13.86 -10.32
C THR A 165 11.48 13.38 -10.40
N ALA A 166 10.51 14.22 -10.00
CA ALA A 166 9.11 13.83 -9.84
C ALA A 166 8.95 12.56 -8.96
N ALA A 167 9.74 12.46 -7.88
CA ALA A 167 9.69 11.34 -6.95
C ALA A 167 8.47 11.45 -6.01
N ASN A 168 7.72 10.36 -5.85
CA ASN A 168 6.60 10.30 -4.89
C ASN A 168 7.06 10.61 -3.46
N ARG A 169 8.20 10.04 -3.06
CA ARG A 169 8.87 10.26 -1.77
C ARG A 169 9.07 11.74 -1.41
N ASP A 170 9.36 12.61 -2.38
CA ASP A 170 9.59 14.04 -2.11
C ASP A 170 8.37 14.73 -1.51
N THR A 171 7.16 14.24 -1.82
CA THR A 171 5.92 14.77 -1.22
C THR A 171 5.83 14.41 0.25
N PHE A 172 6.23 13.19 0.63
CA PHE A 172 6.28 12.77 2.03
C PHE A 172 7.34 13.54 2.81
N GLU A 173 8.53 13.75 2.22
CA GLU A 173 9.61 14.49 2.86
C GLU A 173 9.27 15.96 3.07
N ALA A 174 8.68 16.62 2.06
CA ALA A 174 8.25 18.02 2.15
C ALA A 174 7.17 18.25 3.24
N HIS A 175 6.34 17.24 3.51
CA HIS A 175 5.24 17.32 4.47
C HIS A 175 5.47 16.54 5.77
N ALA A 176 6.71 16.08 6.00
CA ALA A 176 7.05 15.22 7.13
C ALA A 176 6.70 15.81 8.51
N ALA A 177 6.78 17.13 8.68
CA ALA A 177 6.37 17.79 9.92
C ALA A 177 4.86 17.72 10.17
N GLY A 178 4.05 17.92 9.11
CA GLY A 178 2.60 17.81 9.18
C GLY A 178 2.14 16.38 9.45
N LEU A 179 2.78 15.40 8.81
CA LEU A 179 2.52 13.98 9.08
C LEU A 179 2.79 13.65 10.56
N ARG A 180 3.99 13.97 11.07
CA ARG A 180 4.37 13.73 12.48
C ARG A 180 3.41 14.38 13.49
N ALA A 181 2.87 15.56 13.17
CA ALA A 181 1.93 16.25 14.05
C ALA A 181 0.59 15.49 14.22
N LEU A 182 0.19 14.67 13.23
CA LEU A 182 -1.06 13.90 13.24
C LEU A 182 -0.87 12.45 13.71
N GLU A 183 0.33 11.89 13.52
CA GLU A 183 0.63 10.49 13.82
C GLU A 183 0.28 10.07 15.25
N GLY A 184 0.49 10.96 16.23
CA GLY A 184 0.21 10.68 17.64
C GLY A 184 -1.27 10.43 17.95
N ALA A 185 -2.19 10.92 17.12
CA ALA A 185 -3.62 10.65 17.28
C ALA A 185 -4.00 9.22 16.84
N PHE A 186 -3.26 8.64 15.90
CA PHE A 186 -3.58 7.36 15.27
C PHE A 186 -2.52 6.30 15.60
N THR A 187 -2.53 5.86 16.85
CA THR A 187 -1.59 4.84 17.35
C THR A 187 -2.06 3.43 17.00
N PHE A 188 -1.11 2.49 16.95
CA PHE A 188 -1.43 1.07 16.78
C PHE A 188 -2.14 0.54 18.03
N THR A 189 -3.19 -0.25 17.84
CA THR A 189 -3.88 -0.94 18.94
C THR A 189 -3.45 -2.41 18.99
N SER A 190 -3.14 -2.94 20.18
CA SER A 190 -2.70 -4.33 20.32
C SER A 190 -3.71 -5.31 19.73
N GLY A 191 -3.24 -6.25 18.90
CA GLY A 191 -4.08 -7.22 18.19
C GLY A 191 -4.71 -6.70 16.89
N GLN A 192 -4.51 -5.43 16.54
CA GLN A 192 -4.99 -4.86 15.29
C GLN A 192 -4.33 -5.53 14.08
N CYS A 193 -5.14 -5.93 13.10
CA CYS A 193 -4.69 -6.55 11.85
C CYS A 193 -5.07 -5.75 10.59
N GLY A 194 -5.73 -4.61 10.79
CA GLY A 194 -6.17 -3.75 9.71
C GLY A 194 -6.63 -2.38 10.22
N ALA A 195 -7.01 -1.52 9.30
CA ALA A 195 -7.62 -0.23 9.58
C ALA A 195 -8.58 0.17 8.46
N VAL A 196 -9.60 0.93 8.83
CA VAL A 196 -10.42 1.70 7.91
C VAL A 196 -10.07 3.17 8.09
N LEU A 197 -9.53 3.81 7.05
CA LEU A 197 -9.42 5.26 6.96
C LEU A 197 -10.71 5.81 6.36
N ALA A 198 -11.25 6.88 6.95
CA ALA A 198 -12.29 7.67 6.34
C ALA A 198 -11.94 9.17 6.36
N LEU A 199 -12.05 9.79 5.19
CA LEU A 199 -11.87 11.21 4.95
C LEU A 199 -13.14 11.72 4.26
N GLY A 200 -14.09 12.25 5.03
CA GLY A 200 -15.40 12.66 4.54
C GLY A 200 -16.14 11.51 3.86
N ASP A 201 -16.25 11.55 2.54
CA ASP A 201 -16.92 10.51 1.75
C ASP A 201 -15.98 9.42 1.20
N ASP A 202 -14.67 9.64 1.22
CA ASP A 202 -13.70 8.64 0.79
C ASP A 202 -13.36 7.70 1.95
N VAL A 203 -13.48 6.40 1.72
CA VAL A 203 -13.20 5.36 2.71
C VAL A 203 -12.26 4.34 2.10
N CYS A 204 -11.22 3.94 2.85
CA CYS A 204 -10.19 2.99 2.44
C CYS A 204 -10.02 1.96 3.55
N LEU A 205 -9.96 0.67 3.17
CA LEU A 205 -9.74 -0.43 4.10
C LEU A 205 -8.45 -1.14 3.71
N ASP A 206 -7.55 -1.31 4.69
CA ASP A 206 -6.35 -2.12 4.56
C ASP A 206 -6.32 -3.17 5.67
N ALA A 207 -6.03 -4.41 5.33
CA ALA A 207 -5.95 -5.50 6.30
C ALA A 207 -4.96 -6.57 5.84
N VAL A 208 -4.29 -7.20 6.79
CA VAL A 208 -3.54 -8.43 6.59
C VAL A 208 -3.99 -9.46 7.62
N SER A 209 -3.76 -10.74 7.35
CA SER A 209 -4.24 -11.80 8.25
C SER A 209 -3.55 -11.79 9.63
N ARG A 210 -2.33 -11.26 9.72
CA ARG A 210 -1.47 -11.35 10.90
C ARG A 210 -1.34 -10.01 11.64
N PRO A 211 -1.74 -9.91 12.92
CA PRO A 211 -1.57 -8.69 13.71
C PRO A 211 -0.12 -8.21 13.86
N ASP A 212 0.84 -9.14 13.99
CA ASP A 212 2.26 -8.79 14.13
C ASP A 212 2.84 -8.19 12.83
N ALA A 213 2.47 -8.73 11.68
CA ALA A 213 2.80 -8.14 10.39
C ALA A 213 2.14 -6.75 10.20
N PHE A 214 0.88 -6.60 10.60
CA PHE A 214 0.19 -5.32 10.51
C PHE A 214 0.83 -4.25 11.42
N ALA A 215 1.33 -4.63 12.60
CA ALA A 215 2.03 -3.70 13.50
C ALA A 215 3.24 -3.04 12.83
N LEU A 216 3.95 -3.76 11.95
CA LEU A 216 5.09 -3.25 11.19
C LEU A 216 4.65 -2.45 9.95
N LEU A 217 3.54 -2.83 9.31
CA LEU A 217 2.99 -2.09 8.17
C LEU A 217 2.30 -0.78 8.61
N TRP A 218 1.75 -0.72 9.82
CA TRP A 218 0.90 0.37 10.28
C TRP A 218 1.56 1.76 10.20
N PRO A 219 2.81 1.97 10.67
CA PRO A 219 3.46 3.28 10.54
C PRO A 219 3.51 3.78 9.09
N LYS A 220 3.74 2.86 8.14
CA LYS A 220 3.87 3.16 6.71
C LYS A 220 2.51 3.43 6.07
N LEU A 221 1.51 2.60 6.36
CA LEU A 221 0.12 2.79 5.92
C LEU A 221 -0.45 4.10 6.44
N ARG A 222 -0.24 4.39 7.74
CA ARG A 222 -0.65 5.62 8.38
C ARG A 222 -0.02 6.84 7.72
N ALA A 223 1.27 6.81 7.37
CA ALA A 223 1.89 7.91 6.62
C ALA A 223 1.18 8.16 5.28
N GLY A 224 0.87 7.09 4.52
CA GLY A 224 0.12 7.17 3.27
C GLY A 224 -1.29 7.74 3.45
N TYR A 225 -2.01 7.31 4.49
CA TYR A 225 -3.32 7.84 4.86
C TYR A 225 -3.25 9.34 5.18
N LEU A 226 -2.30 9.73 6.03
CA LEU A 226 -2.16 11.10 6.49
C LEU A 226 -1.75 12.04 5.36
N LEU A 227 -1.05 11.55 4.32
CA LEU A 227 -0.73 12.39 3.16
C LEU A 227 -1.99 12.84 2.40
N ASP A 228 -3.02 12.00 2.27
CA ASP A 228 -4.32 12.42 1.73
C ASP A 228 -5.10 13.30 2.71
N ALA A 229 -4.96 13.02 4.01
CA ALA A 229 -5.63 13.79 5.05
C ALA A 229 -5.17 15.24 5.14
N LEU A 230 -3.87 15.53 4.91
CA LEU A 230 -3.31 16.88 4.98
C LEU A 230 -4.02 17.89 4.06
N GLU A 231 -4.58 17.45 2.93
CA GLU A 231 -5.33 18.31 2.00
C GLU A 231 -6.78 18.58 2.47
N ARG A 232 -7.25 17.92 3.54
CA ARG A 232 -8.67 17.81 3.90
C ARG A 232 -8.95 17.96 5.40
N LEU A 233 -7.98 18.49 6.14
CA LEU A 233 -8.08 18.66 7.59
C LEU A 233 -9.28 19.53 7.96
N ASP A 234 -9.82 19.26 9.14
CA ASP A 234 -10.94 19.99 9.76
C ASP A 234 -12.24 19.92 8.93
N GLY A 235 -12.30 18.99 7.97
CA GLY A 235 -13.51 18.62 7.25
C GLY A 235 -14.49 17.83 8.13
N ARG A 236 -15.67 17.53 7.57
CA ARG A 236 -16.68 16.72 8.24
C ARG A 236 -16.15 15.29 8.49
N ALA A 237 -16.10 14.89 9.77
CA ALA A 237 -15.81 13.52 10.16
C ALA A 237 -16.85 12.54 9.60
N THR A 238 -16.37 11.38 9.15
CA THR A 238 -17.22 10.31 8.63
C THR A 238 -17.96 9.62 9.77
N SER A 239 -19.26 9.34 9.61
CA SER A 239 -20.04 8.66 10.65
C SER A 239 -19.73 7.17 10.71
N SER A 240 -19.89 6.58 11.90
CA SER A 240 -19.69 5.15 12.13
C SER A 240 -20.61 4.27 11.28
N GLU A 241 -21.82 4.74 10.96
CA GLU A 241 -22.76 4.03 10.09
C GLU A 241 -22.24 3.97 8.66
N ARG A 242 -21.62 5.06 8.15
CA ARG A 242 -21.02 5.06 6.81
C ARG A 242 -19.80 4.14 6.75
N ILE A 243 -18.98 4.13 7.80
CA ILE A 243 -17.82 3.23 7.90
C ILE A 243 -18.29 1.77 7.89
N SER A 244 -19.29 1.44 8.71
CA SER A 244 -19.86 0.10 8.78
C SER A 244 -20.49 -0.32 7.44
N ALA A 245 -21.27 0.56 6.82
CA ALA A 245 -21.86 0.29 5.50
C ALA A 245 -20.82 0.10 4.40
N PHE A 246 -19.69 0.84 4.44
CA PHE A 246 -18.58 0.62 3.50
C PHE A 246 -17.93 -0.73 3.72
N VAL A 247 -17.69 -1.10 4.98
CA VAL A 247 -17.19 -2.43 5.34
C VAL A 247 -18.15 -3.47 4.78
N ASP A 248 -19.43 -3.47 5.12
CA ASP A 248 -20.43 -4.42 4.58
C ASP A 248 -20.39 -4.50 3.04
N SER A 249 -20.31 -3.35 2.36
CA SER A 249 -20.19 -3.28 0.89
C SER A 249 -18.94 -3.97 0.33
N VAL A 250 -17.82 -3.97 1.06
CA VAL A 250 -16.60 -4.71 0.68
C VAL A 250 -16.82 -6.22 0.79
N GLY A 251 -17.62 -6.69 1.75
CA GLY A 251 -17.91 -8.11 1.96
C GLY A 251 -18.90 -8.67 0.95
N GLU A 252 -19.81 -7.81 0.49
CA GLU A 252 -20.77 -8.09 -0.58
C GLU A 252 -20.17 -7.89 -1.99
N ALA A 253 -19.00 -7.25 -2.10
CA ALA A 253 -18.38 -6.97 -3.38
C ALA A 253 -18.09 -8.27 -4.16
N ARG A 254 -18.30 -8.21 -5.47
CA ARG A 254 -17.96 -9.32 -6.35
C ARG A 254 -16.45 -9.54 -6.30
N ALA A 255 -16.04 -10.76 -5.93
CA ALA A 255 -14.66 -11.18 -5.96
C ALA A 255 -14.37 -12.01 -7.22
N THR A 256 -13.34 -11.64 -7.98
CA THR A 256 -12.77 -12.47 -9.04
C THR A 256 -11.41 -12.99 -8.61
N ARG A 257 -11.16 -14.28 -8.81
CA ARG A 257 -9.89 -14.94 -8.50
C ARG A 257 -9.04 -15.05 -9.76
N GLY A 258 -7.74 -14.88 -9.61
CA GLY A 258 -6.78 -15.01 -10.70
C GLY A 258 -5.41 -15.47 -10.21
N PRO A 259 -4.48 -15.71 -11.15
CA PRO A 259 -3.10 -16.03 -10.80
C PRO A 259 -2.46 -14.85 -10.04
N SER A 260 -1.70 -15.17 -9.00
CA SER A 260 -0.81 -14.21 -8.33
C SER A 260 0.61 -14.30 -8.90
N ALA A 261 1.44 -13.27 -8.67
CA ALA A 261 2.86 -13.32 -9.04
C ALA A 261 3.68 -14.29 -8.17
N GLY A 262 3.17 -14.66 -6.99
CA GLY A 262 3.84 -15.51 -6.02
C GLY A 262 2.99 -16.72 -5.64
N LEU A 263 2.91 -17.00 -4.34
CA LEU A 263 2.07 -18.08 -3.81
C LEU A 263 0.61 -17.63 -3.70
N GLY A 264 -0.30 -18.58 -3.95
CA GLY A 264 -1.74 -18.38 -3.78
C GLY A 264 -2.41 -17.73 -4.98
N GLU A 265 -3.61 -17.18 -4.76
CA GLU A 265 -4.44 -16.54 -5.77
C GLU A 265 -4.57 -15.05 -5.46
N ASP A 266 -4.60 -14.22 -6.50
CA ASP A 266 -4.98 -12.82 -6.41
C ASP A 266 -6.51 -12.73 -6.40
N LEU A 267 -7.05 -11.89 -5.51
CA LEU A 267 -8.48 -11.59 -5.44
C LEU A 267 -8.66 -10.14 -5.88
N ARG A 268 -9.63 -9.87 -6.76
CA ARG A 268 -10.04 -8.50 -7.11
C ARG A 268 -11.47 -8.27 -6.69
N LEU A 269 -11.71 -7.18 -5.95
CA LEU A 269 -13.03 -6.80 -5.45
C LEU A 269 -13.60 -5.68 -6.32
N ARG A 270 -14.85 -5.84 -6.74
CA ARG A 270 -15.59 -4.81 -7.46
C ARG A 270 -17.06 -4.77 -7.03
N GLY A 271 -17.50 -3.60 -6.62
CA GLY A 271 -18.87 -3.34 -6.20
C GLY A 271 -19.26 -1.88 -6.42
N LYS A 272 -20.50 -1.52 -6.04
CA LYS A 272 -20.93 -0.12 -6.09
C LYS A 272 -20.11 0.68 -5.07
N GLY A 273 -19.22 1.54 -5.54
CA GLY A 273 -18.33 2.33 -4.67
C GLY A 273 -17.18 1.54 -4.04
N VAL A 274 -16.95 0.29 -4.46
CA VAL A 274 -15.87 -0.56 -3.96
C VAL A 274 -14.96 -0.99 -5.10
N ILE A 275 -13.67 -0.76 -4.91
CA ILE A 275 -12.59 -1.34 -5.71
C ILE A 275 -11.44 -1.72 -4.78
N GLY A 276 -10.88 -2.91 -4.99
CA GLY A 276 -9.75 -3.36 -4.17
C GLY A 276 -9.20 -4.70 -4.63
N SER A 277 -8.25 -5.22 -3.85
CA SER A 277 -7.64 -6.52 -4.02
C SER A 277 -7.15 -7.09 -2.70
#